data_AF-X1F1X7-F1
#
_entry.id   AF-X1F1X7-F1
#
_cell.length_a   1.000
_cell.length_b   1.000
_cell.length_c   1.000
_cell.angle_alpha   90.00
_cell.angle_beta   90.00
_cell.angle_gamma   90.00
#
_symmetry.space_group_name_H-M   'P 1'
#
loop_
_entity.id
_entity.type
_entity.pdbx_description
1 polymer ?
#
loop_
_entity_poly.entity_id
_entity_poly.type
_entity_poly.pdbx_seq_one_letter_code
_entity_poly.pdbx_strand_id
1 'polypeptide(L)'
;MCSPRDINCFNCNNWFIRDKSKECEKCGEIICPYCNSCLCKMTDETKKAVIAMIKTYENFLSKKFRKQEYNFNKHNRILKRIEDI
;
A
#
# COMPACT_ATOMS: atom_id res chain seq x y z
N MET A 1 12.66 -6.48 5.78
CA MET A 1 11.57 -5.48 5.78
C MET A 1 10.86 -5.55 7.12
N CYS A 2 10.85 -4.47 7.92
CA CYS A 2 9.92 -4.33 9.06
C CYS A 2 8.52 -3.87 8.58
N SER A 3 8.10 -4.36 7.41
CA SER A 3 6.71 -4.21 6.99
C SER A 3 5.89 -5.21 7.81
N PRO A 4 4.68 -4.85 8.25
CA PRO A 4 3.82 -5.79 8.97
C PRO A 4 3.65 -7.08 8.17
N ARG A 5 3.91 -8.22 8.83
CA ARG A 5 3.76 -9.56 8.24
C ARG A 5 2.32 -9.78 7.77
N ASP A 6 1.38 -9.35 8.61
CA ASP A 6 -0.05 -9.40 8.36
C ASP A 6 -0.55 -8.00 8.05
N ILE A 7 -1.25 -7.85 6.92
CA ILE A 7 -1.86 -6.59 6.50
C ILE A 7 -3.36 -6.76 6.33
N ASN A 8 -4.11 -5.70 6.59
CA ASN A 8 -5.56 -5.69 6.44
C ASN A 8 -5.94 -5.11 5.07
N CYS A 9 -6.82 -5.80 4.34
CA CYS A 9 -7.27 -5.32 3.04
C CYS A 9 -8.21 -4.12 3.19
N PHE A 10 -7.83 -2.97 2.67
CA PHE A 10 -8.65 -1.75 2.63
C PHE A 10 -9.99 -1.88 1.88
N ASN A 11 -10.23 -2.98 1.16
CA ASN A 11 -11.46 -3.19 0.38
C ASN A 11 -12.42 -4.21 1.03
N CYS A 12 -11.89 -5.29 1.62
CA CYS A 12 -12.71 -6.37 2.19
C CYS A 12 -12.46 -6.62 3.69
N ASN A 13 -11.59 -5.84 4.32
CA ASN A 13 -11.24 -5.90 5.74
C ASN A 13 -10.70 -7.25 6.25
N ASN A 14 -10.33 -8.18 5.36
CA ASN A 14 -9.64 -9.41 5.73
C ASN A 14 -8.15 -9.17 5.98
N TRP A 15 -7.63 -9.80 7.03
CA TRP A 15 -6.19 -9.87 7.31
C TRP A 15 -5.52 -10.95 6.47
N PHE A 16 -4.33 -10.68 5.93
CA PHE A 16 -3.57 -11.66 5.15
C PHE A 16 -2.06 -11.46 5.25
N ILE A 17 -1.31 -12.53 5.00
CA ILE A 17 0.15 -12.52 5.06
C ILE A 17 0.72 -11.86 3.80
N ARG A 18 1.47 -10.78 3.99
CA ARG A 18 2.09 -9.98 2.93
C ARG A 18 3.07 -10.81 2.10
N ASP A 19 3.98 -11.52 2.74
CA ASP A 19 5.08 -12.25 2.07
C ASP A 19 4.60 -13.47 1.26
N LYS A 20 3.36 -13.91 1.46
CA LYS A 20 2.73 -15.00 0.69
C LYS A 20 1.84 -14.48 -0.45
N SER A 21 1.78 -13.16 -0.63
CA SER A 21 0.88 -12.51 -1.57
C SER A 21 1.66 -11.85 -2.70
N LYS A 22 1.03 -11.76 -3.88
CA LYS A 22 1.65 -11.16 -5.07
C LYS A 22 1.54 -9.64 -5.04
N GLU A 23 2.56 -8.96 -5.54
CA GLU A 23 2.50 -7.53 -5.80
C GLU A 23 1.86 -7.26 -7.17
N CYS A 24 1.03 -6.23 -7.27
CA CYS A 24 0.43 -5.82 -8.53
C CYS A 24 1.44 -5.07 -9.39
N GLU A 25 1.72 -5.58 -10.60
CA GLU A 25 2.66 -4.96 -11.54
C GLU A 25 2.24 -3.55 -12.00
N LYS A 26 0.95 -3.21 -11.92
CA LYS A 26 0.41 -1.92 -12.37
C LYS A 26 0.52 -0.82 -11.32
N CYS A 27 0.21 -1.10 -10.05
CA CYS A 27 0.18 -0.09 -9.00
C CYS A 27 1.23 -0.29 -7.90
N GLY A 28 1.90 -1.44 -7.86
CA GLY A 28 2.87 -1.79 -6.83
C GLY A 28 2.23 -2.19 -5.49
N GLU A 29 0.91 -2.21 -5.35
CA GLU A 29 0.29 -2.64 -4.08
C GLU A 29 0.12 -4.16 -4.02
N ILE A 30 0.12 -4.73 -2.81
CA ILE A 30 -0.12 -6.16 -2.63
C ILE A 30 -1.56 -6.51 -3.01
N ILE A 31 -1.73 -7.58 -3.78
CA ILE A 31 -3.03 -8.10 -4.19
C ILE A 31 -3.62 -8.91 -3.02
N CYS A 32 -4.81 -8.54 -2.58
CA CYS A 32 -5.52 -9.28 -1.55
C CYS A 32 -5.89 -10.68 -2.04
N PRO A 33 -5.53 -11.77 -1.35
CA PRO A 33 -5.87 -13.12 -1.78
C PRO A 33 -7.37 -13.46 -1.65
N TYR A 34 -8.12 -12.68 -0.87
CA TYR A 34 -9.55 -12.95 -0.60
C TYR A 34 -10.50 -12.28 -1.60
N CYS A 35 -10.21 -11.04 -2.01
CA CYS A 35 -11.07 -10.28 -2.95
C CYS A 35 -10.37 -9.89 -4.25
N ASN A 36 -9.09 -10.25 -4.41
CA ASN A 36 -8.27 -9.92 -5.58
C ASN A 36 -8.15 -8.40 -5.86
N SER A 37 -8.41 -7.56 -4.86
CA SER A 37 -8.30 -6.11 -4.95
C SER A 37 -6.89 -5.62 -4.62
N CYS A 38 -6.49 -4.55 -5.29
CA CYS A 38 -5.35 -3.69 -4.99
C CYS A 38 -5.78 -2.24 -5.26
N LEU A 39 -4.86 -1.27 -5.21
CA LEU A 39 -5.18 0.15 -5.49
C LEU A 39 -5.86 0.36 -6.85
N CYS A 40 -5.66 -0.52 -7.85
CA CYS A 40 -6.30 -0.40 -9.16
C CYS A 40 -7.83 -0.50 -9.14
N LYS A 41 -8.44 -1.08 -8.09
CA LYS A 41 -9.88 -1.23 -7.95
C LYS A 41 -10.57 -0.05 -7.24
N MET A 42 -9.79 0.94 -6.81
CA MET A 42 -10.28 2.07 -6.02
C MET A 42 -10.51 3.32 -6.89
N THR A 43 -11.35 4.23 -6.42
CA THR A 43 -11.43 5.59 -6.96
C THR A 43 -10.13 6.35 -6.66
N ASP A 44 -9.88 7.42 -7.39
CA ASP A 44 -8.64 8.18 -7.25
C ASP A 44 -8.53 8.91 -5.90
N GLU A 45 -9.65 9.40 -5.37
CA GLU A 45 -9.74 9.95 -4.01
C GLU A 45 -9.36 8.91 -2.95
N THR A 46 -9.90 7.70 -3.07
CA THR A 46 -9.56 6.60 -2.15
C THR A 46 -8.10 6.16 -2.29
N LYS A 47 -7.55 6.11 -3.51
CA LYS A 47 -6.11 5.84 -3.72
C LYS A 47 -5.25 6.87 -3.02
N LYS A 48 -5.56 8.17 -3.16
CA LYS A 48 -4.85 9.27 -2.47
C LYS A 48 -4.85 9.06 -0.96
N ALA A 49 -6.02 8.79 -0.37
CA ALA A 49 -6.16 8.56 1.07
C ALA A 49 -5.37 7.34 1.55
N VAL A 50 -5.50 6.19 0.88
CA VAL A 50 -4.78 4.96 1.24
C VAL A 50 -3.27 5.13 1.12
N ILE A 51 -2.77 5.75 0.04
CA ILE A 51 -1.35 6.01 -0.13
C ILE A 51 -0.81 6.95 0.98
N ALA A 52 -1.56 8.01 1.33
CA ALA A 52 -1.19 8.89 2.42
C ALA A 52 -1.12 8.17 3.77
N MET A 53 -2.07 7.27 4.06
CA MET A 53 -2.05 6.43 5.27
C MET A 53 -0.82 5.53 5.29
N ILE A 54 -0.53 4.81 4.19
CA ILE A 54 0.65 3.92 4.09
C ILE A 54 1.93 4.73 4.36
N LYS A 55 2.11 5.88 3.69
CA LYS A 55 3.28 6.75 3.90
C LYS A 55 3.39 7.20 5.36
N THR A 56 2.28 7.58 5.99
CA THR A 56 2.26 8.04 7.38
C THR A 56 2.69 6.93 8.35
N TYR A 57 2.11 5.73 8.22
CA TYR A 57 2.46 4.60 9.08
C TYR A 57 3.89 4.11 8.86
N GLU A 58 4.34 3.97 7.61
CA GLU A 58 5.71 3.54 7.31
C GLU A 58 6.75 4.55 7.83
N ASN A 59 6.48 5.85 7.70
CA ASN A 59 7.33 6.90 8.28
C ASN A 59 7.32 6.89 9.82
N PHE A 60 6.17 6.63 10.45
CA PHE A 60 6.10 6.49 11.89
C PHE A 60 6.91 5.28 12.38
N LEU A 61 6.77 4.13 11.72
CA LEU A 61 7.51 2.91 12.04
C LEU A 61 9.03 3.10 11.85
N SER A 62 9.46 3.72 10.75
CA SER A 62 10.88 3.97 10.49
C SER A 62 11.51 4.87 11.56
N LYS A 63 10.82 5.95 11.95
CA LYS A 63 11.29 6.86 13.00
C LYS A 63 11.30 6.22 14.38
N LYS A 64 10.26 5.46 14.74
CA LYS A 64 10.10 4.88 16.08
C LYS A 64 11.02 3.69 16.32
N PHE A 65 11.20 2.82 15.32
CA PHE A 65 11.89 1.54 15.51
C PHE A 65 13.28 1.49 14.87
N ARG A 66 13.75 2.58 14.21
CA ARG A 66 15.08 2.71 13.56
C ARG A 66 15.44 1.52 12.66
N LYS A 67 14.45 0.81 12.12
CA LYS A 67 14.63 -0.37 11.30
C LYS A 67 14.00 -0.15 9.93
N GLN A 68 14.88 0.12 8.97
CA GLN A 68 14.71 0.08 7.51
C GLN A 68 13.88 1.21 6.87
N GLU A 69 14.12 1.38 5.57
CA GLU A 69 13.54 2.41 4.72
C GLU A 69 12.38 1.84 3.90
N TYR A 70 11.23 2.51 3.95
CA TYR A 70 10.15 2.29 2.99
C TYR A 70 10.42 3.10 1.72
N ASN A 71 10.22 2.51 0.54
CA ASN A 71 10.32 3.25 -0.71
C ASN A 71 9.09 4.14 -0.90
N PHE A 72 9.16 5.39 -0.44
CA PHE A 72 8.10 6.39 -0.57
C PHE A 72 7.73 6.71 -2.03
N ASN A 73 8.57 6.33 -3.00
CA ASN A 73 8.34 6.54 -4.41
C ASN A 73 7.56 5.40 -5.09
N LYS A 74 7.27 4.30 -4.37
CA LYS A 74 6.56 3.12 -4.90
C LYS A 74 5.27 3.48 -5.64
N HIS A 75 4.52 4.42 -5.08
CA HIS A 75 3.21 4.84 -5.62
C HIS A 75 3.25 6.13 -6.44
N ASN A 76 4.42 6.69 -6.77
CA ASN A 76 4.51 7.97 -7.49
C ASN A 76 3.86 7.91 -8.88
N ARG A 77 3.93 6.77 -9.57
CA ARG A 77 3.24 6.58 -10.86
C ARG A 77 1.73 6.70 -10.73
N ILE A 78 1.17 6.29 -9.59
CA ILE A 78 -0.26 6.42 -9.30
C ILE A 78 -0.59 7.86 -8.93
N LEU A 79 0.21 8.49 -8.06
CA LEU A 79 -0.03 9.87 -7.63
C LEU A 79 0.02 10.86 -8.80
N LYS A 80 1.03 10.78 -9.67
CA LYS A 80 1.12 11.62 -10.88
C LYS A 80 -0.14 11.51 -11.73
N ARG A 81 -0.59 10.29 -12.02
CA ARG A 81 -1.83 10.05 -12.79
C ARG A 81 -3.08 10.67 -12.16
N ILE A 82 -3.12 10.82 -10.85
CA ILE A 82 -4.27 11.42 -10.15
C ILE A 82 -4.15 12.96 -10.06
N GLU A 83 -2.92 13.49 -10.04
CA GLU A 83 -2.64 14.93 -9.96
C GLU A 83 -2.64 15.61 -11.34
N ASP A 84 -2.45 14.85 -12.42
CA ASP A 84 -2.48 15.31 -13.82
C ASP A 84 -3.92 15.41 -14.41
N ILE A 85 -4.97 15.41 -13.58
CA ILE A 85 -6.40 15.60 -13.95
C ILE A 85 -6.92 16.93 -13.36
#